data_AF-A0A4C1W6H7-F1
#
_entry.id   AF-A0A4C1W6H7-F1
#
_cell.length_a   1.000
_cell.length_b   1.000
_cell.length_c   1.000
_cell.angle_alpha   90.00
_cell.angle_beta   90.00
_cell.angle_gamma   90.00
#
_symmetry.space_group_name_H-M   'P 1'
#
loop_
_entity.id
_entity.type
_entity.pdbx_description
1 polymer ?
#
loop_
_entity_poly.entity_id
_entity_poly.type
_entity_poly.pdbx_seq_one_letter_code
_entity_poly.pdbx_strand_id
1 'polypeptide(L)'
;MPTYREACQRLGLLENDNHWELTLQEATLTASAEQIRELFAIILTTCNPSNPKQLWDSFKRNMSDDILYQIRQANPELTIEFNDDIFNETLIRLEDKCLAINNQTLVEIGMPAPQRNTFSVLNYEITKEKATTSMNYLNTLLTTNHSSMIIKKFTTL
;
A
#
# COMPACT_ATOMS: atom_id res chain seq x y z
N MET A 1 -8.39 -13.68 -27.25
CA MET A 1 -9.87 -13.59 -27.36
C MET A 1 -10.32 -12.60 -26.32
N PRO A 2 -11.01 -11.50 -26.67
CA PRO A 2 -11.60 -10.63 -25.66
C PRO A 2 -12.63 -11.43 -24.88
N THR A 3 -12.71 -11.23 -23.56
CA THR A 3 -13.78 -11.86 -22.77
C THR A 3 -15.14 -11.31 -23.22
N TYR A 4 -16.23 -12.07 -23.03
CA TYR A 4 -17.58 -11.61 -23.36
C TYR A 4 -17.88 -10.23 -22.74
N ARG A 5 -17.36 -10.00 -21.52
CA ARG A 5 -17.43 -8.72 -20.81
C ARG A 5 -16.71 -7.59 -21.55
N GLU A 6 -15.47 -7.78 -22.00
CA GLU A 6 -14.73 -6.77 -22.77
C GLU A 6 -15.40 -6.41 -24.10
N ALA A 7 -16.03 -7.40 -24.75
CA ALA A 7 -16.82 -7.16 -25.95
C ALA A 7 -18.06 -6.31 -25.64
N CYS A 8 -18.80 -6.63 -24.58
CA CYS A 8 -19.94 -5.83 -24.12
C CYS A 8 -19.54 -4.40 -23.69
N GLN A 9 -18.36 -4.24 -23.07
CA GLN A 9 -17.77 -2.95 -22.69
C GLN A 9 -17.50 -2.08 -23.93
N ARG A 10 -16.85 -2.64 -24.97
CA ARG A 10 -16.61 -1.92 -26.23
C ARG A 10 -17.89 -1.56 -26.97
N LEU A 11 -18.94 -2.35 -26.80
CA LEU A 11 -20.24 -2.12 -27.41
C LEU A 11 -21.12 -1.14 -26.62
N GLY A 12 -20.65 -0.61 -25.48
CA GLY A 12 -21.42 0.31 -24.63
C GLY A 12 -22.66 -0.34 -24.02
N LEU A 13 -22.69 -1.67 -23.89
CA LEU A 13 -23.81 -2.44 -23.37
C LEU A 13 -23.77 -2.60 -21.84
N LEU A 14 -22.64 -2.25 -21.22
CA LEU A 14 -22.48 -2.19 -19.77
C LEU A 14 -22.75 -0.75 -19.32
N GLU A 15 -23.46 -0.58 -18.19
CA GLU A 15 -23.67 0.74 -17.59
C GLU A 15 -22.33 1.47 -17.47
N ASN A 16 -22.29 2.74 -17.91
CA ASN A 16 -21.09 3.56 -17.79
C ASN A 16 -20.68 3.60 -16.32
N ASP A 17 -19.50 3.05 -16.00
CA ASP A 17 -18.87 3.13 -14.67
C ASP A 17 -18.69 4.59 -14.18
N ASN A 18 -18.96 5.59 -15.03
CA ASN A 18 -19.03 7.01 -14.70
C ASN A 18 -19.88 7.29 -13.44
N HIS A 19 -20.94 6.51 -13.18
CA HIS A 19 -21.76 6.76 -12.00
C HIS A 19 -21.00 6.48 -10.69
N TRP A 20 -20.12 5.48 -10.68
CA TRP A 20 -19.25 5.18 -9.54
C TRP A 20 -18.17 6.23 -9.36
N GLU A 21 -17.63 6.74 -10.47
CA GLU A 21 -16.66 7.84 -10.43
C GLU A 21 -17.27 9.11 -9.85
N LEU A 22 -18.46 9.51 -10.32
CA LEU A 22 -19.18 10.67 -9.79
C LEU A 22 -19.54 10.49 -8.31
N THR A 23 -20.04 9.31 -7.94
CA THR A 23 -20.41 8.99 -6.55
C THR A 23 -19.21 9.08 -5.61
N LEU A 24 -18.06 8.52 -6.01
CA LEU A 24 -16.83 8.63 -5.22
C LEU A 24 -16.28 10.04 -5.20
N GLN A 25 -16.37 10.77 -6.32
CA GLN A 25 -15.98 12.17 -6.39
C GLN A 25 -16.77 13.02 -5.39
N GLU A 26 -18.10 12.86 -5.32
CA GLU A 26 -18.93 13.54 -4.31
C GLU A 26 -18.55 13.14 -2.88
N ALA A 27 -18.26 11.85 -2.65
CA ALA A 27 -17.79 11.38 -1.36
C ALA A 27 -16.46 12.03 -0.96
N THR A 28 -15.52 12.28 -1.90
CA THR A 28 -14.26 12.97 -1.58
C THR A 28 -14.44 14.39 -1.03
N LEU A 29 -15.59 15.02 -1.29
CA LEU A 29 -15.88 16.38 -0.83
C LEU A 29 -16.50 16.42 0.57
N THR A 30 -17.08 15.31 1.04
CA THR A 30 -17.96 15.29 2.22
C THR A 30 -17.62 14.21 3.24
N ALA A 31 -16.88 13.18 2.84
CA ALA A 31 -16.64 11.99 3.64
C ALA A 31 -15.15 11.86 4.02
N SER A 32 -14.91 11.15 5.13
CA SER A 32 -13.56 10.77 5.55
C SER A 32 -12.99 9.64 4.69
N ALA A 33 -11.67 9.47 4.70
CA ALA A 33 -10.99 8.38 4.00
C ALA A 33 -11.57 6.99 4.35
N GLU A 34 -11.95 6.76 5.62
CA GLU A 34 -12.58 5.51 6.05
C GLU A 34 -13.95 5.29 5.42
N GLN A 35 -14.79 6.32 5.38
CA GLN A 35 -16.11 6.24 4.74
C GLN A 35 -16.01 6.05 3.22
N ILE A 36 -15.00 6.66 2.58
CA ILE A 36 -14.73 6.44 1.16
C ILE A 36 -14.31 4.98 0.93
N ARG A 37 -13.47 4.39 1.80
CA ARG A 37 -13.11 2.96 1.73
C ARG A 37 -14.33 2.04 1.88
N GLU A 38 -15.25 2.37 2.77
CA GLU A 38 -16.51 1.60 2.95
C GLU A 38 -17.38 1.64 1.70
N LEU A 39 -17.62 2.84 1.17
CA LEU A 39 -18.37 3.01 -0.07
C LEU A 39 -17.72 2.26 -1.23
N PHE A 40 -16.38 2.34 -1.35
CA PHE A 40 -15.63 1.62 -2.37
C PHE A 40 -15.76 0.10 -2.22
N ALA A 41 -15.66 -0.44 -0.99
CA ALA A 41 -15.83 -1.86 -0.72
C ALA A 41 -17.23 -2.36 -1.11
N ILE A 42 -18.28 -1.57 -0.85
CA ILE A 42 -19.65 -1.87 -1.27
C ILE A 42 -19.72 -1.90 -2.81
N ILE A 43 -19.24 -0.85 -3.48
CA ILE A 43 -19.22 -0.79 -4.96
C ILE A 43 -18.55 -2.04 -5.54
N LEU A 44 -17.38 -2.41 -5.03
CA LEU A 44 -16.64 -3.57 -5.50
C LEU A 44 -17.40 -4.89 -5.33
N THR A 45 -18.04 -5.08 -4.17
CA THR A 45 -18.65 -6.37 -3.77
C THR A 45 -20.08 -6.55 -4.26
N THR A 46 -20.84 -5.46 -4.41
CA THR A 46 -22.27 -5.52 -4.75
C THR A 46 -22.57 -5.06 -6.17
N CYS A 47 -21.80 -4.10 -6.69
CA CYS A 47 -22.09 -3.47 -7.99
C CYS A 47 -21.18 -4.00 -9.11
N ASN A 48 -20.10 -4.69 -8.75
CA ASN A 48 -19.20 -5.38 -9.67
C ASN A 48 -18.76 -4.48 -10.85
N PRO A 49 -18.06 -3.35 -10.58
CA PRO A 49 -17.71 -2.34 -11.57
C PRO A 49 -16.93 -2.95 -12.74
N SER A 50 -17.01 -2.31 -13.89
CA SER A 50 -16.42 -2.83 -15.12
C SER A 50 -14.89 -2.69 -15.14
N ASN A 51 -14.35 -1.62 -14.51
CA ASN A 51 -12.92 -1.42 -14.29
C ASN A 51 -12.58 -0.99 -12.84
N PRO A 52 -12.59 -1.92 -11.87
CA PRO A 52 -12.31 -1.61 -10.45
C PRO A 52 -10.91 -1.02 -10.24
N LYS A 53 -9.92 -1.46 -11.03
CA LYS A 53 -8.54 -0.98 -10.93
C LYS A 53 -8.40 0.49 -11.32
N GLN A 54 -9.07 0.91 -12.39
CA GLN A 54 -9.07 2.32 -12.79
C GLN A 54 -9.71 3.20 -11.71
N LEU A 55 -10.83 2.73 -11.14
CA LEU A 55 -11.52 3.45 -10.06
C LEU A 55 -10.62 3.57 -8.82
N TRP A 56 -9.93 2.49 -8.47
CA TRP A 56 -8.90 2.50 -7.43
C TRP A 56 -7.80 3.53 -7.71
N ASP A 57 -7.22 3.53 -8.92
CA ASP A 57 -6.13 4.42 -9.26
C ASP A 57 -6.53 5.91 -9.19
N SER A 58 -7.79 6.23 -9.48
CA SER A 58 -8.35 7.59 -9.35
C SER A 58 -8.50 8.03 -7.89
N PHE A 59 -8.91 7.13 -6.98
CA PHE A 59 -9.33 7.50 -5.61
C PHE A 59 -8.42 6.99 -4.48
N LYS A 60 -7.36 6.22 -4.78
CA LYS A 60 -6.46 5.64 -3.76
C LYS A 60 -5.83 6.65 -2.82
N ARG A 61 -5.57 7.89 -3.27
CA ARG A 61 -5.05 8.97 -2.42
C ARG A 61 -6.08 9.42 -1.39
N ASN A 62 -7.32 9.65 -1.82
CA ASN A 62 -8.41 10.03 -0.91
C ASN A 62 -8.70 8.92 0.10
N MET A 63 -8.65 7.67 -0.33
CA MET A 63 -8.81 6.50 0.54
C MET A 63 -7.64 6.23 1.47
N SER A 64 -6.51 6.93 1.36
CA SER A 64 -5.31 6.67 2.17
C SER A 64 -4.81 7.88 2.94
N ASP A 65 -5.58 8.97 2.91
CA ASP A 65 -5.21 10.26 3.49
C ASP A 65 -5.03 10.18 5.02
N ASP A 66 -5.93 9.47 5.70
CA ASP A 66 -5.85 9.23 7.15
C ASP A 66 -4.64 8.36 7.55
N ILE A 67 -4.28 7.39 6.72
CA ILE A 67 -3.08 6.55 6.93
C ILE A 67 -1.83 7.40 6.83
N LEU A 68 -1.71 8.23 5.79
CA LEU A 68 -0.60 9.18 5.65
C LEU A 68 -0.55 10.15 6.83
N TYR A 69 -1.69 10.66 7.26
CA TYR A 69 -1.79 11.55 8.42
C TYR A 69 -1.33 10.88 9.72
N GLN A 70 -1.74 9.63 9.97
CA GLN A 70 -1.30 8.85 11.14
C GLN A 70 0.21 8.63 11.14
N ILE A 71 0.79 8.27 9.99
CA ILE A 71 2.24 8.03 9.87
C ILE A 71 3.02 9.33 10.13
N ARG A 72 2.55 10.47 9.59
CA ARG A 72 3.17 11.78 9.85
C ARG A 72 3.11 12.19 11.31
N GLN A 73 1.99 11.92 12.00
CA GLN A 73 1.89 12.16 13.43
C GLN A 73 2.85 11.29 14.25
N ALA A 74 3.05 10.03 13.85
CA ALA A 74 3.99 9.13 14.50
C ALA A 74 5.47 9.50 14.21
N ASN A 75 5.74 10.20 13.10
CA ASN A 75 7.10 10.54 12.66
C ASN A 75 7.24 12.03 12.31
N PRO A 76 7.15 12.97 13.26
CA PRO A 76 7.09 14.41 12.98
C PRO A 76 8.32 14.98 12.27
N GLU A 77 9.49 14.35 12.46
CA GLU A 77 10.77 14.78 11.89
C GLU A 77 10.95 14.35 10.42
N LEU A 78 10.08 13.47 9.91
CA LEU A 78 10.18 12.93 8.57
C LEU A 78 9.16 13.58 7.63
N THR A 79 9.63 14.04 6.47
CA THR A 79 8.75 14.43 5.37
C THR A 79 8.31 13.18 4.62
N ILE A 80 7.11 12.69 4.93
CA ILE A 80 6.53 11.48 4.34
C ILE A 80 5.47 11.88 3.31
N GLU A 81 5.54 11.29 2.12
CA GLU A 81 4.59 11.46 1.02
C GLU A 81 3.91 10.14 0.69
N PHE A 82 2.87 10.19 -0.15
CA PHE A 82 2.23 8.98 -0.66
C PHE A 82 3.25 8.08 -1.37
N ASN A 83 3.26 6.81 -0.98
CA ASN A 83 4.14 5.78 -1.54
C ASN A 83 3.36 4.46 -1.62
N ASP A 84 4.00 3.45 -2.22
CA ASP A 84 3.38 2.13 -2.42
C ASP A 84 3.03 1.43 -1.10
N ASP A 85 3.78 1.69 -0.02
CA ASP A 85 3.49 1.11 1.31
C ASP A 85 2.15 1.62 1.85
N ILE A 86 1.90 2.93 1.74
CA ILE A 86 0.63 3.55 2.14
C ILE A 86 -0.54 2.99 1.31
N PHE A 87 -0.36 2.86 0.00
CA PHE A 87 -1.39 2.29 -0.87
C PHE A 87 -1.63 0.81 -0.56
N ASN A 88 -0.58 0.06 -0.26
CA ASN A 88 -0.69 -1.35 0.15
C ASN A 88 -1.44 -1.51 1.47
N GLU A 89 -1.12 -0.69 2.46
CA GLU A 89 -1.80 -0.63 3.76
C GLU A 89 -3.28 -0.23 3.63
N THR A 90 -3.60 0.55 2.60
CA THR A 90 -4.98 0.86 2.22
C THR A 90 -5.69 -0.33 1.57
N LEU A 91 -5.00 -1.07 0.69
CA LEU A 91 -5.52 -2.31 0.11
C LEU A 91 -5.79 -3.39 1.17
N ILE A 92 -4.96 -3.49 2.21
CA ILE A 92 -5.20 -4.41 3.34
C ILE A 92 -6.52 -4.08 4.03
N ARG A 93 -6.71 -2.82 4.44
CA ARG A 93 -7.99 -2.38 5.07
C ARG A 93 -9.18 -2.60 4.16
N LEU A 94 -9.00 -2.37 2.86
CA LEU A 94 -10.06 -2.55 1.89
C LEU A 94 -10.42 -4.04 1.73
N GLU A 95 -9.43 -4.92 1.66
CA GLU A 95 -9.65 -6.37 1.58
C GLU A 95 -10.40 -6.88 2.82
N ASP A 96 -10.02 -6.43 4.02
CA ASP A 96 -10.72 -6.81 5.25
C ASP A 96 -12.20 -6.40 5.21
N LYS A 97 -12.53 -5.24 4.62
CA LYS A 97 -13.92 -4.80 4.40
C LYS A 97 -14.64 -5.67 3.35
N CYS A 98 -14.00 -5.98 2.22
CA CYS A 98 -14.59 -6.85 1.20
C CYS A 98 -14.89 -8.26 1.75
N LEU A 99 -13.94 -8.82 2.50
CA LEU A 99 -14.11 -10.10 3.18
C LEU A 99 -15.27 -10.08 4.17
N ALA A 100 -15.44 -8.99 4.92
CA ALA A 100 -16.55 -8.84 5.85
C ALA A 100 -17.92 -8.74 5.15
N ILE A 101 -17.99 -8.17 3.95
CA ILE A 101 -19.26 -8.00 3.21
C ILE A 101 -19.71 -9.30 2.53
N ASN A 102 -18.82 -9.96 1.78
CA ASN A 102 -19.19 -11.14 0.98
C ASN A 102 -18.10 -12.22 0.89
N ASN A 103 -17.09 -12.17 1.76
CA ASN A 103 -15.98 -13.11 1.80
C ASN A 103 -15.19 -13.24 0.47
N GLN A 104 -15.21 -12.18 -0.36
CA GLN A 104 -14.37 -12.10 -1.54
C GLN A 104 -13.07 -11.36 -1.26
N THR A 105 -11.99 -11.92 -1.81
CA THR A 105 -10.67 -11.30 -1.82
C THR A 105 -10.59 -10.21 -2.89
N LEU A 106 -9.64 -9.28 -2.75
CA LEU A 106 -9.40 -8.26 -3.79
C LEU A 106 -9.01 -8.89 -5.14
N VAL A 107 -8.31 -10.03 -5.12
CA VAL A 107 -7.90 -10.73 -6.34
C VAL A 107 -9.09 -11.24 -7.13
N GLU A 108 -10.10 -11.80 -6.45
CA GLU A 108 -11.30 -12.35 -7.09
C GLU A 108 -12.15 -11.28 -7.80
N ILE A 109 -12.08 -10.04 -7.32
CA ILE A 109 -12.81 -8.89 -7.87
C ILE A 109 -11.95 -8.02 -8.81
N GLY A 110 -10.78 -8.52 -9.24
CA GLY A 110 -9.93 -7.87 -10.24
C GLY A 110 -9.08 -6.70 -9.71
N MET A 111 -8.89 -6.63 -8.40
CA MET A 111 -8.03 -5.66 -7.70
C MET A 111 -6.64 -6.26 -7.40
N PRO A 112 -5.61 -5.42 -7.21
CA PRO A 112 -4.29 -5.90 -6.78
C PRO A 112 -4.34 -6.57 -5.40
N ALA A 113 -3.64 -7.70 -5.24
CA ALA A 113 -3.51 -8.39 -3.97
C ALA A 113 -2.73 -7.52 -2.97
N PRO A 114 -3.21 -7.36 -1.72
CA PRO A 114 -2.44 -6.70 -0.69
C PRO A 114 -1.25 -7.55 -0.25
N GLN A 115 -0.11 -6.91 -0.01
CA GLN A 115 1.09 -7.51 0.55
C GLN A 115 1.06 -7.37 2.08
N ARG A 116 0.58 -8.42 2.77
CA ARG A 116 0.57 -8.49 4.24
C ARG A 116 1.96 -8.83 4.75
N ASN A 117 2.87 -7.85 4.75
CA ASN A 117 4.17 -7.99 5.41
C ASN A 117 3.97 -7.85 6.93
N THR A 118 4.69 -8.64 7.74
CA THR A 118 4.62 -8.56 9.22
C THR A 118 5.09 -7.22 9.81
N PHE A 119 5.71 -6.36 8.99
CA PHE A 119 6.06 -4.99 9.37
C PHE A 119 4.97 -4.04 8.88
N SER A 120 4.17 -3.52 9.81
CA SER A 120 3.22 -2.45 9.51
C SER A 120 3.95 -1.21 9.02
N VAL A 121 3.31 -0.41 8.16
CA VAL A 121 3.86 0.88 7.68
C VAL A 121 4.14 1.84 8.84
N LEU A 122 3.49 1.63 9.99
CA LEU A 122 3.73 2.33 11.25
C LEU A 122 5.11 2.02 11.87
N ASN A 123 5.77 0.93 11.47
CA ASN A 123 7.07 0.48 12.01
C ASN A 123 8.29 0.95 11.20
N TYR A 124 8.18 1.99 10.37
CA TYR A 124 9.26 2.49 9.51
C TYR A 124 10.59 2.75 10.29
N GLU A 125 10.51 3.12 11.57
CA GLU A 125 11.68 3.31 12.43
C GLU A 125 12.38 2.01 12.85
N ILE A 126 11.63 0.96 13.18
CA ILE A 126 12.20 -0.30 13.72
C ILE A 126 13.10 -0.98 12.68
N THR A 127 12.75 -0.91 11.40
CA THR A 127 13.49 -1.59 10.33
C THR A 127 14.72 -0.78 9.91
N LYS A 128 14.64 0.55 9.88
CA LYS A 128 15.77 1.41 9.54
C LYS A 128 16.84 1.37 10.63
N GLU A 129 16.43 1.37 11.90
CA GLU A 129 17.37 1.30 13.03
C GLU A 129 18.03 -0.09 13.17
N LYS A 130 17.28 -1.19 12.99
CA LYS A 130 17.84 -2.56 13.02
C LYS A 130 18.78 -2.84 11.84
N ALA A 131 18.46 -2.37 10.63
CA ALA A 131 19.34 -2.54 9.46
C ALA A 131 20.63 -1.73 9.60
N THR A 132 20.56 -0.50 10.12
CA THR A 132 21.73 0.37 10.33
C THR A 132 22.62 -0.17 11.46
N THR A 133 22.02 -0.69 12.54
CA THR A 133 22.77 -1.31 13.65
C THR A 133 23.51 -2.58 13.20
N SER A 134 22.88 -3.43 12.39
CA SER A 134 23.52 -4.65 11.87
C SER A 134 24.67 -4.34 10.90
N MET A 135 24.51 -3.34 10.01
CA MET A 135 25.59 -2.88 9.12
C MET A 135 26.74 -2.19 9.88
N ASN A 136 26.45 -1.41 10.92
CA ASN A 136 27.48 -0.78 11.75
C ASN A 136 28.29 -1.80 12.54
N TYR A 137 27.65 -2.87 13.04
CA TYR A 137 28.34 -3.97 13.71
C TYR A 137 29.29 -4.73 12.76
N LEU A 138 28.85 -5.01 11.53
CA LEU A 138 29.72 -5.64 10.53
C LEU A 138 30.87 -4.72 10.09
N ASN A 139 30.61 -3.42 9.88
CA ASN A 139 31.64 -2.45 9.53
C ASN A 139 32.66 -2.23 10.67
N THR A 140 32.23 -2.24 11.94
CA THR A 140 33.16 -2.18 13.08
C THR A 140 34.00 -3.44 13.21
N LEU A 141 33.45 -4.63 12.96
CA LEU A 141 34.25 -5.86 12.92
C LEU A 141 35.25 -5.89 11.76
N LEU A 142 34.86 -5.43 10.57
CA LEU A 142 35.75 -5.36 9.40
C LEU A 142 36.89 -4.35 9.61
N THR A 143 36.59 -3.16 10.15
CA THR A 143 37.61 -2.15 10.48
C THR A 143 38.52 -2.59 11.61
N THR A 144 38.01 -3.25 12.65
CA THR A 144 38.83 -3.82 13.75
C THR A 144 39.75 -4.92 13.24
N ASN A 145 39.26 -5.80 12.36
CA ASN A 145 40.07 -6.89 11.78
C ASN A 145 41.11 -6.37 10.78
N HIS A 146 40.78 -5.35 9.97
CA HIS A 146 41.76 -4.68 9.10
C HIS A 146 42.83 -3.92 9.89
N SER A 147 42.46 -3.32 11.04
CA SER A 147 43.41 -2.66 11.95
C SER A 147 44.36 -3.66 12.63
N SER A 148 43.88 -4.89 12.89
CA SER A 148 44.65 -5.97 13.53
C SER A 148 45.62 -6.68 12.57
N MET A 149 45.34 -6.72 11.26
CA MET A 149 46.23 -7.37 10.27
C MET A 149 47.49 -6.57 9.92
N ILE A 150 47.57 -5.28 10.23
CA ILE A 150 48.78 -4.47 9.95
C ILE A 150 49.83 -4.59 11.08
N ILE A 151 49.44 -5.03 12.29
CA ILE A 151 50.37 -5.05 13.44
C ILE A 151 51.18 -6.37 13.55
N LYS A 152 50.85 -7.43 12.80
CA LYS A 152 51.57 -8.72 12.90
C LYS A 152 52.68 -8.97 11.85
N LYS A 153 53.05 -8.00 11.02
CA LYS A 153 54.12 -8.18 10.00
C LYS A 153 55.47 -7.52 10.30
N PHE A 154 55.66 -6.89 11.46
CA PHE A 154 56.94 -6.30 11.87
C PHE A 154 57.30 -6.62 13.32
N THR A 155 57.55 -7.90 13.63
CA THR A 155 58.52 -8.31 14.67
C THR A 155 58.68 -9.83 14.65
N THR A 156 59.61 -10.30 13.84
CA THR A 156 60.35 -11.54 14.14
C THR A 156 61.77 -11.29 13.64
N LEU A 157 62.58 -10.69 14.53
CA LEU A 157 64.01 -10.96 14.59
C LEU A 157 64.18 -12.25 15.38
#